data_AF-A0A8T5SP03-F1
#
_entry.id   AF-A0A8T5SP03-F1
#
_cell.length_a   1.000
_cell.length_b   1.000
_cell.length_c   1.000
_cell.angle_alpha   90.00
_cell.angle_beta   90.00
_cell.angle_gamma   90.00
#
_symmetry.space_group_name_H-M   'P 1'
#
loop_
_entity.id
_entity.type
_entity.pdbx_description
1 polymer ?
#
loop_
_entity_poly.entity_id
_entity_poly.type
_entity_poly.pdbx_seq_one_letter_code
_entity_poly.pdbx_strand_id
1 'polypeptide(L)' 'MDWVDSTFGVLAPLFKPDPAFLVQLPIYLGVVLIMVIAMWIGWTMLTTPAPEPLEDFDFDEEEVAEKKEE' A
#
# COMPACT_ATOMS: atom_id res chain seq x y z
N MET A 1 17.20 -39.19 3.19
CA MET A 1 16.76 -38.75 1.85
C MET A 1 16.06 -37.42 2.00
N ASP A 2 16.72 -36.32 1.63
CA ASP A 2 16.05 -35.04 1.40
C ASP A 2 15.34 -35.11 0.04
N TRP A 3 14.21 -35.84 0.03
CA TRP A 3 13.43 -36.09 -1.19
C TRP A 3 12.93 -34.80 -1.85
N VAL A 4 12.86 -33.70 -1.08
CA VAL A 4 12.55 -32.35 -1.56
C VAL A 4 13.63 -31.86 -2.52
N ASP A 5 14.91 -32.03 -2.17
CA ASP A 5 16.03 -31.62 -3.02
C ASP A 5 16.10 -32.48 -4.30
N SER A 6 15.79 -33.78 -4.22
CA SER A 6 15.77 -34.66 -5.39
C SER A 6 14.56 -34.46 -6.32
N THR A 7 13.42 -34.04 -5.76
CA THR A 7 12.18 -33.87 -6.53
C THR A 7 12.08 -32.48 -7.14
N PHE A 8 12.56 -31.45 -6.43
CA PHE A 8 12.37 -30.05 -6.82
C PHE A 8 13.66 -29.34 -7.24
N GLY A 9 14.85 -29.93 -6.99
CA GLY A 9 16.13 -29.38 -7.43
C GLY A 9 16.28 -27.91 -7.02
N VAL A 10 16.41 -27.01 -7.99
CA VAL A 10 16.56 -25.55 -7.76
C VAL A 10 15.34 -24.91 -7.06
N LEU A 11 14.17 -25.56 -7.11
CA LEU A 11 12.94 -25.11 -6.45
C LEU A 11 12.79 -25.66 -5.03
N ALA A 12 13.67 -26.55 -4.58
CA ALA A 12 13.66 -27.07 -3.22
C ALA A 12 13.61 -26.00 -2.09
N PRO A 13 14.31 -24.85 -2.18
CA PRO A 13 14.20 -23.80 -1.15
C PRO A 13 12.81 -23.18 -1.03
N LEU A 14 11.92 -23.32 -2.03
CA LEU A 14 10.53 -22.89 -1.92
C LEU A 14 9.74 -23.74 -0.91
N PHE A 15 9.99 -25.05 -0.91
CA PHE A 15 9.28 -26.01 -0.05
C PHE A 15 10.00 -26.30 1.27
N LYS A 16 11.23 -25.79 1.42
CA LYS A 16 12.04 -25.89 2.62
C LYS A 16 12.70 -24.55 2.93
N PRO A 17 11.92 -23.51 3.29
CA PRO A 17 12.45 -22.18 3.52
C PRO A 17 13.38 -22.17 4.73
N ASP A 18 14.48 -21.43 4.62
CA ASP A 18 15.40 -21.21 5.73
C ASP A 18 14.70 -20.43 6.86
N PRO A 19 14.88 -20.79 8.15
CA PRO A 19 14.30 -20.05 9.26
C PRO A 19 14.60 -18.54 9.24
N ALA A 20 15.78 -18.13 8.77
CA ALA A 20 16.11 -16.72 8.61
C ALA A 20 15.27 -16.03 7.53
N PHE A 21 14.91 -16.74 6.45
CA PHE A 21 14.03 -16.23 5.41
C PHE A 21 12.63 -15.91 5.96
N LEU A 22 12.10 -16.74 6.88
CA LEU A 22 10.80 -16.51 7.50
C LEU A 22 10.78 -15.23 8.37
N VAL A 23 11.88 -14.91 9.04
CA VAL A 23 12.02 -13.68 9.84
C VAL A 23 12.20 -12.46 8.94
N GLN A 24 12.91 -12.60 7.84
CA GLN A 24 13.19 -11.52 6.90
C GLN A 24 11.97 -11.17 6.02
N LEU A 25 11.12 -12.16 5.72
CA LEU A 25 9.93 -12.01 4.90
C LEU A 25 9.00 -10.85 5.33
N PRO A 26 8.56 -10.72 6.60
CA PRO A 26 7.70 -9.61 7.01
C PRO A 26 8.37 -8.24 6.89
N ILE A 27 9.70 -8.17 7.06
CA ILE A 27 10.45 -6.91 6.91
C ILE A 27 10.40 -6.46 5.45
N TYR A 28 10.70 -7.36 4.51
CA TYR A 28 10.61 -7.04 3.09
C TYR A 28 9.17 -6.72 2.66
N LEU A 29 8.18 -7.45 3.17
CA LEU A 29 6.77 -7.20 2.88
C LEU A 29 6.37 -5.80 3.38
N GLY A 30 6.81 -5.39 4.57
CA GLY A 30 6.59 -4.04 5.08
C GLY A 30 7.22 -2.95 4.20
N VAL A 31 8.47 -3.14 3.75
CA VAL A 31 9.14 -2.20 2.84
C VAL A 31 8.39 -2.09 1.52
N VAL A 32 8.04 -3.22 0.90
CA VAL A 32 7.30 -3.26 -0.36
C VAL A 32 5.93 -2.60 -0.21
N LEU A 33 5.22 -2.84 0.89
CA LEU A 33 3.94 -2.21 1.18
C LEU A 33 4.05 -0.68 1.22
N ILE A 34 5.05 -0.15 1.93
CA ILE A 34 5.30 1.30 1.99
C ILE A 34 5.62 1.86 0.59
N MET A 35 6.44 1.16 -0.20
CA MET A 35 6.75 1.58 -1.56
C MET A 35 5.52 1.61 -2.47
N VAL A 36 4.63 0.62 -2.36
CA VAL A 36 3.37 0.57 -3.10
C VAL A 36 2.46 1.74 -2.70
N ILE A 37 2.36 2.05 -1.40
CA ILE A 37 1.58 3.19 -0.92
C ILE A 37 2.16 4.51 -1.45
N ALA A 38 3.47 4.70 -1.38
CA ALA A 38 4.11 5.91 -1.90
C ALA A 38 3.91 6.07 -3.41
N MET A 39 4.04 4.99 -4.17
CA MET A 39 3.75 4.96 -5.61
C MET A 39 2.28 5.29 -5.89
N TRP A 40 1.35 4.75 -5.10
CA TRP A 40 -0.08 5.02 -5.23
C TRP A 40 -0.38 6.51 -4.98
N ILE A 41 0.15 7.09 -3.90
CA ILE A 41 -0.05 8.52 -3.59
C ILE A 41 0.54 9.40 -4.69
N GLY A 42 1.76 9.08 -5.15
CA GLY A 42 2.40 9.80 -6.26
C GLY A 42 1.57 9.72 -7.54
N TRP A 43 1.02 8.55 -7.85
CA TRP A 43 0.10 8.36 -8.97
C TRP A 43 -1.16 9.21 -8.82
N THR A 44 -1.81 9.19 -7.65
CA THR A 44 -3.06 9.96 -7.46
C THR A 44 -2.86 11.46 -7.62
N MET A 45 -1.75 12.03 -7.11
CA MET A 45 -1.45 13.47 -7.28
C MET A 45 -1.24 13.88 -8.74
N LEU A 46 -0.64 13.01 -9.56
CA LEU A 46 -0.47 13.27 -11.00
C LEU A 46 -1.80 13.20 -11.76
N THR A 47 -2.73 12.38 -11.28
CA THR A 47 -4.03 12.17 -11.92
C THR A 47 -5.15 13.08 -11.42
N THR A 48 -4.92 13.87 -10.36
CA THR A 48 -5.87 14.87 -9.90
C THR A 48 -5.66 16.19 -10.65
N PRO A 49 -6.60 16.61 -11.53
CA PRO A 49 -6.57 17.97 -12.08
C PRO A 49 -6.68 18.97 -10.92
N ALA A 50 -6.05 20.14 -11.07
CA ALA A 50 -6.11 21.18 -10.07
C ALA A 50 -7.59 21.46 -9.70
N PRO A 51 -7.94 21.51 -8.40
CA PRO A 51 -9.30 21.77 -7.97
C PRO A 51 -9.79 23.08 -8.59
N GLU A 52 -11.05 23.12 -9.01
CA GLU A 52 -11.66 24.31 -9.58
C GLU A 52 -11.54 25.49 -8.60
N PRO A 53 -11.26 26.73 -9.09
CA PRO A 53 -11.15 27.90 -8.23
C PRO A 53 -12.41 28.04 -7.40
N LEU A 54 -12.25 28.27 -6.09
CA LEU A 54 -13.34 28.43 -5.11
C LEU A 54 -14.21 29.68 -5.33
N GLU A 55 -14.17 30.30 -6.51
CA GLU A 55 -14.97 31.47 -6.88
C GLU A 55 -16.45 31.09 -7.15
N ASP A 56 -16.75 29.81 -7.38
CA ASP A 56 -18.11 29.30 -7.60
C ASP A 56 -18.73 28.63 -6.34
N PHE A 57 -18.00 28.57 -5.22
CA PHE A 57 -18.57 28.18 -3.93
C PHE A 57 -18.99 29.46 -3.18
N ASP A 58 -20.22 29.92 -3.41
CA ASP A 58 -20.93 30.75 -2.44
C ASP A 58 -21.06 29.93 -1.14
N PHE A 59 -20.09 30.09 -0.24
CA PHE A 59 -20.19 29.61 1.13
C PHE A 59 -21.21 30.50 1.86
N ASP A 60 -22.49 30.21 1.70
CA ASP A 60 -23.49 30.64 2.69
C ASP A 60 -23.08 30.01 4.03
N GLU A 61 -22.51 30.82 4.91
CA GLU A 61 -21.93 30.44 6.20
C GLU A 61 -22.94 29.79 7.18
N GLU A 62 -24.22 29.67 6.80
CA GLU A 62 -25.30 29.12 7.63
C GLU A 62 -25.32 27.57 7.69
N GLU A 63 -24.94 26.83 6.63
CA GLU A 63 -25.13 25.36 6.61
C GLU A 63 -24.03 24.57 7.37
N VAL A 64 -22.86 25.17 7.58
CA VAL A 64 -21.73 24.52 8.28
C VAL A 64 -21.88 24.57 9.81
N ALA A 65 -22.69 25.49 10.34
CA ALA A 65 -23.01 25.56 11.76
C ALA A 65 -23.99 24.45 12.20
N GLU A 66 -24.97 24.11 11.36
CA GLU A 66 -26.02 23.14 11.71
C GLU A 66 -25.49 21.69 11.76
N LYS A 67 -24.57 21.30 10.87
CA LYS A 67 -23.97 19.94 10.84
C LYS A 67 -22.94 19.68 11.95
N LYS A 68 -22.59 20.68 12.76
CA LYS A 68 -21.62 20.54 13.85
C LYS A 68 -22.29 20.43 15.23
N GLU A 69 -23.60 20.61 15.30
CA GLU A 69 -24.39 20.52 16.54
C GLU A 69 -25.35 19.30 16.61
N GLU A 70 -25.38 18.43 15.59
CA GLU A 70 -26.07 17.11 15.64
C GLU A 70 -25.11 15.93 15.88
#